data_AF-A0A0C3CNE4-F1
#
_entry.id   AF-A0A0C3CNE4-F1
#
_cell.length_a   1.000
_cell.length_b   1.000
_cell.length_c   1.000
_cell.angle_alpha   90.00
_cell.angle_beta   90.00
_cell.angle_gamma   90.00
#
_symmetry.space_group_name_H-M   'P 1'
#
loop_
_entity.id
_entity.type
_entity.pdbx_description
1 polymer ?
#
loop_
_entity_poly.entity_id
_entity_poly.type
_entity_poly.pdbx_seq_one_letter_code
_entity_poly.pdbx_strand_id
1 'polypeptide(L)'
;MYANYSYDPEDLWNGLLHSGLLVLVYKHIFMSPSSVDQEPKSTCSGNVCIHGMCSMIKTLLTYVVMQAHFALTLAQVFLCTDLVTNSEHFYMSILELLDDPQEKDEVDQLMTWWNQ
;
A
#
# COMPACT_ATOMS: atom_id res chain seq x y z
N MET A 1 -2.81 -9.37 2.29
CA MET A 1 -2.20 -8.43 3.25
C MET A 1 -0.89 -8.99 3.79
N TYR A 2 -0.91 -10.17 4.41
CA TYR A 2 0.28 -10.80 4.97
C TYR A 2 1.23 -11.40 3.92
N ALA A 3 2.53 -11.37 4.20
CA ALA A 3 3.55 -12.10 3.45
C ALA A 3 3.17 -13.58 3.37
N ASN A 4 3.25 -14.17 2.17
CA ASN A 4 2.84 -15.55 1.89
C ASN A 4 1.41 -15.92 2.32
N TYR A 5 0.56 -14.93 2.61
CA TYR A 5 -0.80 -15.12 3.14
C TYR A 5 -0.84 -15.94 4.44
N SER A 6 0.25 -15.94 5.22
CA SER A 6 0.34 -16.62 6.51
C SER A 6 0.14 -15.61 7.63
N TYR A 7 -0.72 -15.94 8.59
CA TYR A 7 -0.98 -15.13 9.78
C TYR A 7 -0.25 -15.74 10.98
N ASP A 8 0.53 -14.94 11.68
CA ASP A 8 1.21 -15.33 12.92
C ASP A 8 0.46 -14.74 14.11
N PRO A 9 -0.16 -15.56 14.98
CA PRO A 9 -0.90 -15.06 16.13
C PRO A 9 -0.01 -14.50 17.25
N GLU A 10 1.27 -14.85 17.27
CA GLU A 10 2.22 -14.40 18.32
C GLU A 10 2.89 -13.06 17.94
N ASP A 11 2.95 -12.76 16.63
CA ASP A 11 3.47 -11.51 16.09
C ASP A 11 2.59 -11.03 14.92
N LEU A 12 1.70 -10.10 15.21
CA LEU A 12 0.75 -9.55 14.23
C LEU A 12 1.44 -8.76 13.12
N TRP A 13 2.64 -8.23 13.35
CA TRP A 13 3.41 -7.46 12.38
C TRP A 13 4.22 -8.36 11.45
N ASN A 14 4.44 -9.62 11.83
CA ASN A 14 5.14 -10.60 11.02
C ASN A 14 4.46 -10.78 9.65
N GLY A 15 5.04 -10.12 8.64
CA GLY A 15 4.54 -10.13 7.28
C GLY A 15 3.34 -9.22 7.02
N LEU A 16 2.86 -8.45 8.00
CA LEU A 16 1.75 -7.52 7.80
C LEU A 16 2.14 -6.46 6.74
N LEU A 17 1.24 -6.23 5.78
CA LEU A 17 1.44 -5.33 4.63
C LEU A 17 2.65 -5.65 3.72
N HIS A 18 3.28 -6.82 3.86
CA HIS A 18 4.40 -7.31 3.02
C HIS A 18 3.96 -8.27 1.90
N SER A 19 2.66 -8.42 1.62
CA SER A 19 2.22 -9.34 0.57
C SER A 19 2.64 -8.90 -0.84
N GLY A 20 3.08 -9.85 -1.67
CA GLY A 20 3.41 -9.58 -3.08
C GLY A 20 2.23 -9.02 -3.88
N LEU A 21 0.99 -9.30 -3.47
CA LEU A 21 -0.20 -8.68 -4.05
C LEU A 21 -0.18 -7.15 -3.90
N LEU A 22 0.18 -6.63 -2.72
CA LEU A 22 0.26 -5.19 -2.48
C LEU A 22 1.35 -4.55 -3.36
N VAL A 23 2.49 -5.25 -3.54
CA VAL A 23 3.54 -4.80 -4.45
C VAL A 23 3.03 -4.71 -5.89
N LEU A 24 2.25 -5.70 -6.35
CA LEU A 24 1.64 -5.67 -7.69
C LEU A 24 0.65 -4.52 -7.84
N VAL A 25 -0.20 -4.29 -6.84
CA VAL A 25 -1.17 -3.18 -6.85
C VAL A 25 -0.45 -1.83 -6.85
N TYR A 26 0.57 -1.66 -6.02
CA TYR A 26 1.42 -0.46 -6.05
C TYR A 26 2.02 -0.23 -7.44
N LYS A 27 2.59 -1.27 -8.05
CA LYS A 27 3.15 -1.20 -9.40
C LYS A 27 2.11 -0.81 -10.44
N HIS A 28 0.91 -1.38 -10.36
CA HIS A 28 -0.17 -1.02 -11.27
C HIS A 28 -0.61 0.44 -11.11
N ILE A 29 -0.72 0.94 -9.88
CA ILE A 29 -1.22 2.30 -9.62
C ILE A 29 -0.17 3.36 -9.96
N PHE A 30 1.09 3.13 -9.59
CA PHE A 30 2.14 4.17 -9.60
C PHE A 30 3.20 3.98 -10.67
N MET A 31 3.38 2.78 -11.23
CA MET A 31 4.30 2.58 -12.33
C MET A 31 3.55 2.61 -13.66
N SER A 32 4.08 3.40 -14.60
CA SER A 32 3.53 3.50 -15.95
C SER A 32 3.60 2.12 -16.65
N PRO A 33 2.64 1.77 -17.54
CA PRO A 33 2.66 0.51 -18.31
C PRO A 33 3.98 0.28 -19.06
N SER A 34 4.65 1.36 -19.46
CA SER A 34 5.94 1.36 -20.14
C SER A 34 7.12 0.87 -19.30
N SER A 35 6.92 0.56 -18.01
CA SER A 35 7.94 -0.04 -17.13
C SER A 35 7.87 -1.58 -17.07
N VAL A 36 6.86 -2.17 -17.70
CA VAL A 36 6.62 -3.61 -17.74
C VAL A 36 7.15 -4.24 -19.04
N ASP A 37 7.29 -3.45 -20.12
CA ASP A 37 7.93 -3.88 -21.36
C ASP A 37 9.38 -3.38 -21.44
N GLN A 38 10.32 -4.30 -21.67
CA GLN A 38 11.73 -3.98 -21.94
C GLN A 38 11.86 -3.30 -23.32
N GLU A 39 11.46 -2.04 -23.45
CA GLU A 39 11.86 -1.21 -24.58
C GLU A 39 12.22 0.21 -24.11
N PRO A 40 13.47 0.67 -24.36
CA PRO A 40 13.95 1.92 -23.80
C PRO A 40 13.54 3.07 -24.71
N LYS A 41 12.68 3.98 -24.26
CA LYS A 41 12.65 5.38 -24.75
C LYS A 41 11.78 6.31 -23.91
N SER A 42 12.47 7.26 -23.27
CA SER A 42 12.18 8.69 -23.17
C SER A 42 12.17 9.26 -21.75
N THR A 43 13.25 9.99 -21.46
CA THR A 43 13.26 11.37 -20.93
C THR A 43 11.93 11.95 -20.45
N CYS A 44 11.63 11.76 -19.17
CA CYS A 44 11.15 12.82 -18.30
C CYS A 44 11.30 12.30 -16.87
N SER A 45 12.19 12.90 -16.07
CA SER A 45 12.16 12.65 -14.63
C SER A 45 10.77 13.03 -14.14
N GLY A 46 9.98 12.05 -13.71
CA GLY A 46 8.67 12.31 -13.12
C GLY A 46 8.80 13.32 -11.98
N ASN A 47 7.76 14.11 -11.74
CA ASN A 47 7.70 15.21 -10.75
C ASN A 47 8.04 14.84 -9.30
N VAL A 48 8.48 13.60 -9.04
CA VAL A 48 8.99 13.04 -7.80
C VAL A 48 10.13 13.89 -7.20
N CYS A 49 10.90 14.61 -8.01
CA CYS A 49 11.97 15.52 -7.54
C CYS A 49 11.47 16.91 -7.08
N ILE A 50 10.27 17.34 -7.47
CA ILE A 50 9.84 18.74 -7.28
C ILE A 50 9.26 18.98 -5.87
N HIS A 51 8.92 17.92 -5.12
CA HIS A 51 8.30 18.02 -3.79
C HIS A 51 8.98 17.20 -2.68
N GLY A 52 10.29 16.95 -2.75
CA GLY A 52 11.11 16.62 -1.57
C GLY A 52 10.58 15.57 -0.56
N MET A 53 9.79 14.59 -1.00
CA MET A 53 9.18 13.54 -0.17
C MET A 53 9.28 12.20 -0.89
N CYS A 54 10.48 11.64 -0.93
CA CYS A 54 10.76 10.29 -1.47
C CYS A 54 10.71 9.19 -0.39
N SER A 55 10.00 9.39 0.71
CA SER A 55 9.66 8.27 1.61
C SER A 55 8.21 7.89 1.33
N MET A 56 7.94 6.60 1.12
CA MET A 56 6.58 6.08 0.98
C MET A 56 5.69 6.68 2.09
N ILE A 57 4.79 7.57 1.71
CA ILE A 57 3.89 8.23 2.66
C ILE A 57 2.94 7.15 3.17
N LYS A 58 2.78 7.02 4.49
CA LYS A 58 1.83 6.06 5.12
C LYS A 58 0.45 6.06 4.45
N THR A 59 0.00 7.25 4.04
CA THR A 59 -1.21 7.49 3.24
C THR A 59 -1.23 6.74 1.91
N LEU A 60 -0.10 6.67 1.20
CA LEU A 60 0.05 5.94 -0.06
C LEU A 60 -0.09 4.43 0.14
N LEU A 61 0.58 3.91 1.16
CA LEU A 61 0.50 2.50 1.51
C LEU A 61 -0.93 2.13 1.92
N THR A 62 -1.57 2.96 2.75
CA THR A 62 -2.99 2.83 3.13
C THR A 62 -3.89 2.77 1.89
N TYR A 63 -3.64 3.62 0.90
CA TYR A 63 -4.39 3.62 -0.36
C TYR A 63 -4.19 2.32 -1.15
N VAL A 64 -2.96 1.82 -1.30
CA VAL A 64 -2.67 0.53 -1.97
C VAL A 64 -3.38 -0.63 -1.26
N VAL A 65 -3.36 -0.64 0.06
CA VAL A 65 -4.03 -1.63 0.92
C VAL A 65 -5.55 -1.60 0.70
N MET A 66 -6.14 -0.41 0.65
CA MET A 66 -7.55 -0.20 0.36
C MET A 66 -7.93 -0.70 -1.05
N GLN A 67 -7.12 -0.39 -2.07
CA GLN A 67 -7.35 -0.84 -3.45
C GLN A 67 -7.26 -2.37 -3.57
N ALA A 68 -6.28 -2.99 -2.92
CA ALA A 68 -6.15 -4.45 -2.89
C ALA A 68 -7.33 -5.10 -2.16
N HIS A 69 -7.76 -4.55 -1.02
CA HIS A 69 -8.93 -5.03 -0.30
C HIS A 69 -10.20 -4.97 -1.17
N PHE A 70 -10.42 -3.83 -1.84
CA PHE A 70 -11.55 -3.68 -2.74
C PHE A 70 -11.53 -4.68 -3.89
N ALA A 71 -10.38 -4.86 -4.55
CA ALA A 71 -10.22 -5.81 -5.64
C ALA A 71 -10.48 -7.27 -5.23
N LEU A 72 -10.29 -7.60 -3.95
CA LEU A 72 -10.58 -8.92 -3.38
C LEU A 72 -12.02 -9.05 -2.86
N THR A 73 -12.74 -7.94 -2.72
CA THR A 73 -14.14 -7.92 -2.27
C THR A 73 -15.06 -8.17 -3.47
N LEU A 74 -16.22 -8.81 -3.25
CA LEU A 74 -17.26 -8.97 -4.28
C LEU A 74 -18.00 -7.67 -4.64
N ALA A 75 -17.57 -6.53 -4.11
CA ALA A 75 -18.21 -5.23 -4.30
C ALA A 75 -17.99 -4.75 -5.74
N GLN A 76 -19.08 -4.47 -6.45
CA GLN A 76 -19.01 -4.01 -7.85
C GLN A 76 -18.70 -2.52 -7.98
N VAL A 77 -18.79 -1.74 -6.90
CA VAL A 77 -18.65 -0.28 -6.94
C VAL A 77 -17.77 0.19 -5.78
N PHE A 78 -16.74 0.98 -6.11
CA PHE A 78 -15.90 1.65 -5.11
C PHE A 78 -16.57 2.96 -4.71
N LEU A 79 -17.38 2.95 -3.66
CA LEU A 79 -18.01 4.16 -3.11
C LEU A 79 -17.48 4.44 -1.70
N CYS A 80 -17.16 5.71 -1.42
CA CYS A 80 -16.71 6.17 -0.10
C CYS A 80 -17.70 5.80 1.02
N THR A 81 -18.99 5.84 0.71
CA THR A 81 -20.11 5.63 1.65
C THR A 81 -20.73 4.23 1.54
N ASP A 82 -20.05 3.26 0.94
CA ASP A 82 -20.64 1.94 0.73
C ASP A 82 -20.77 1.19 2.08
N LEU A 83 -21.98 1.20 2.63
CA LEU A 83 -22.34 0.60 3.92
C LEU A 83 -22.04 -0.91 3.96
N VAL A 84 -21.88 -1.53 2.79
CA VAL A 84 -21.55 -2.96 2.61
C VAL A 84 -20.07 -3.25 2.90
N THR A 85 -19.17 -2.29 2.67
CA THR A 85 -17.71 -2.52 2.75
C THR A 85 -17.00 -1.63 3.78
N ASN A 86 -17.70 -0.64 4.36
CA ASN A 86 -17.17 0.32 5.36
C ASN A 86 -15.73 0.78 5.03
N SER A 87 -15.52 1.14 3.77
CA SER A 87 -14.20 1.39 3.19
C SER A 87 -13.50 2.60 3.82
N GLU A 88 -14.26 3.60 4.26
CA GLU A 88 -13.75 4.75 5.00
C GLU A 88 -13.16 4.30 6.34
N HIS A 89 -13.92 3.53 7.14
CA HIS A 89 -13.42 3.03 8.42
C HIS A 89 -12.22 2.11 8.22
N PHE A 90 -12.24 1.25 7.20
CA PHE A 90 -11.09 0.39 6.91
C PHE A 90 -9.84 1.22 6.59
N TYR A 91 -9.97 2.25 5.75
CA TYR A 91 -8.87 3.18 5.44
C TYR A 91 -8.38 3.89 6.70
N MET A 92 -9.29 4.45 7.51
CA MET A 92 -8.93 5.17 8.73
C MET A 92 -8.25 4.26 9.74
N SER A 93 -8.73 3.03 9.95
CA SER A 93 -8.09 2.08 10.87
C SER A 93 -6.67 1.70 10.45
N ILE A 94 -6.40 1.54 9.15
CA ILE A 94 -5.04 1.28 8.67
C ILE A 94 -4.17 2.53 8.84
N LEU A 95 -4.70 3.72 8.57
CA LEU A 95 -3.95 4.95 8.75
C LEU A 95 -3.63 5.21 10.23
N GLU A 96 -4.60 5.01 11.12
CA GLU A 96 -4.43 5.08 12.58
C GLU A 96 -3.38 4.08 13.07
N LEU A 97 -3.40 2.84 12.58
CA LEU A 97 -2.37 1.85 12.89
C LEU A 97 -0.97 2.31 12.46
N LEU A 98 -0.86 2.89 11.25
CA LEU A 98 0.43 3.38 10.75
C LEU A 98 0.90 4.65 11.49
N ASP A 99 0.00 5.43 12.07
CA ASP A 99 0.30 6.64 12.84
C ASP A 99 0.36 6.44 14.36
N ASP A 100 0.12 5.21 14.83
CA ASP A 100 0.22 4.87 16.25
C ASP A 100 1.68 5.02 16.74
N PRO A 101 1.95 5.88 17.75
CA PRO A 101 3.28 6.02 18.30
C PRO A 101 3.79 4.75 19.01
N GLN A 102 2.91 3.82 19.42
CA GLN A 102 3.31 2.56 20.03
C GLN A 102 3.90 1.58 19.02
N GLU A 103 3.42 1.61 17.79
CA GLU A 103 3.80 0.71 16.69
C GLU A 103 4.88 1.33 15.79
N LYS A 104 5.53 2.40 16.26
CA LYS A 104 6.42 3.21 15.44
C LYS A 104 7.62 2.42 14.92
N ASP A 105 8.20 1.56 15.76
CA ASP A 105 9.43 0.82 15.40
C ASP A 105 9.13 -0.20 14.29
N GLU A 106 7.95 -0.83 14.32
CA GLU A 106 7.42 -1.76 13.34
C GLU A 106 7.06 -1.04 12.05
N VAL A 107 6.41 0.13 12.14
CA VAL A 107 6.10 0.98 10.99
C VAL A 107 7.37 1.47 10.30
N ASP A 108 8.40 1.87 11.06
CA ASP A 108 9.68 2.31 10.50
C ASP A 108 10.42 1.15 9.79
N GLN A 109 10.33 -0.08 10.33
CA GLN A 109 10.83 -1.29 9.65
C GLN A 109 10.06 -1.58 8.36
N LEU A 110 8.72 -1.51 8.40
CA LEU A 110 7.86 -1.68 7.24
C LEU A 110 8.19 -0.65 6.15
N MET A 111 8.35 0.63 6.53
CA MET A 111 8.73 1.68 5.59
C MET A 111 10.14 1.47 5.03
N THR A 112 11.06 0.95 5.84
CA THR A 112 12.40 0.60 5.36
C THR A 112 12.33 -0.52 4.32
N TRP A 113 11.49 -1.53 4.52
CA TRP A 113 11.29 -2.62 3.57
C TRP A 113 10.70 -2.13 2.23
N TRP A 114 9.69 -1.27 2.28
CA TRP A 114 9.06 -0.73 1.07
C TRP A 114 9.93 0.24 0.26
N ASN A 115 10.93 0.86 0.89
CA ASN A 115 11.86 1.80 0.25
C ASN A 115 13.16 1.13 -0.24
N GLN A 116 13.27 -0.22 -0.19
CA GLN A 116 14.38 -0.99 -0.80
C GLN A 116 14.18 -1.17 -2.31
#